data_AF-A0A1F3SI14-F1
#
_entry.id   AF-A0A1F3SI14-F1
#
_cell.length_a   1.000
_cell.length_b   1.000
_cell.length_c   1.000
_cell.angle_alpha   90.00
_cell.angle_beta   90.00
_cell.angle_gamma   90.00
#
_symmetry.space_group_name_H-M   'P 1'
#
loop_
_entity.id
_entity.type
_entity.pdbx_description
1 polymer ?
#
loop_
_entity_poly.entity_id
_entity_poly.type
_entity_poly.pdbx_seq_one_letter_code
_entity_poly.pdbx_strand_id
1 'polypeptide(L)'
;MASKVNLSKDGSSIDFKASESLPTTAKKFRQSPEIQGFYSFVYDNGLQRESYEILTAIINARKAKRAEEVAAIQAALEAESRAKAEAKAKAKAEAKALREAERQASREAALHAKMIEKERIAKEKVRAKAKAEAEKARAKEKAEDLKAKKIAFAKKAAEAKKLAMAKKADAIKAKKVAEAKKTAAIKTKKAEEAKKAAIAKKAAEAKKLAMDKKADAIKAKKAAEAKKLAVAKKAAAIKTKKAKKTNKKR
;
A
#
# COMPACT_ATOMS: atom_id res chain seq x y z
N MET A 1 -76.54 14.12 6.78
CA MET A 1 -76.29 13.27 5.60
C MET A 1 -74.99 12.50 5.83
N ALA A 2 -75.10 11.21 6.14
CA ALA A 2 -73.97 10.37 6.53
C ALA A 2 -73.10 10.02 5.32
N SER A 3 -71.79 10.18 5.48
CA SER A 3 -70.73 10.09 4.49
C SER A 3 -70.71 8.74 3.74
N LYS A 4 -71.11 8.78 2.47
CA LYS A 4 -71.07 7.66 1.49
C LYS A 4 -69.66 7.25 1.06
N VAL A 5 -68.63 7.97 1.50
CA VAL A 5 -67.26 7.80 1.06
C VAL A 5 -66.35 7.77 2.27
N ASN A 6 -65.56 6.71 2.39
CA ASN A 6 -64.47 6.65 3.35
C ASN A 6 -63.20 7.12 2.63
N LEU A 7 -62.64 8.25 3.05
CA LEU A 7 -61.30 8.65 2.63
C LEU A 7 -60.28 8.11 3.65
N SER A 8 -59.19 7.51 3.15
CA SER A 8 -58.05 7.20 4.01
C SER A 8 -57.40 8.47 4.55
N LYS A 9 -56.72 8.38 5.70
CA LYS A 9 -56.06 9.52 6.35
C LYS A 9 -55.05 10.24 5.46
N ASP A 10 -54.48 9.54 4.49
CA ASP A 10 -53.47 10.07 3.58
C ASP A 10 -54.07 10.57 2.25
N GLY A 11 -55.40 10.49 2.06
CA GLY A 11 -56.10 10.91 0.84
C GLY A 11 -55.79 10.07 -0.41
N SER A 12 -54.92 9.08 -0.30
CA SER A 12 -54.46 8.27 -1.44
C SER A 12 -55.47 7.21 -1.89
N SER A 13 -56.51 6.93 -1.10
CA SER A 13 -57.53 5.94 -1.46
C SER A 13 -58.93 6.43 -1.06
N ILE A 14 -59.84 6.38 -2.02
CA ILE A 14 -61.25 6.74 -1.87
C ILE A 14 -62.04 5.44 -1.95
N ASP A 15 -62.60 5.02 -0.82
CA ASP A 15 -63.41 3.80 -0.73
C ASP A 15 -64.88 4.20 -0.78
N PHE A 16 -65.50 4.03 -1.94
CA PHE A 16 -66.92 4.27 -2.12
C PHE A 16 -67.69 3.16 -1.41
N LYS A 17 -68.40 3.49 -0.33
CA LYS A 17 -69.41 2.59 0.22
C LYS A 17 -70.56 2.58 -0.78
N ALA A 18 -70.51 1.66 -1.74
CA ALA A 18 -71.62 1.41 -2.66
C ALA A 18 -72.90 1.34 -1.83
N SER A 19 -73.84 2.24 -2.10
CA SER A 19 -75.01 2.51 -1.26
C SER A 19 -76.13 1.47 -1.42
N GLU A 20 -75.77 0.21 -1.62
CA GLU A 20 -76.61 -0.94 -1.35
C GLU A 20 -76.04 -1.58 -0.11
N SER A 21 -76.68 -1.32 1.02
CA SER A 21 -76.34 -1.97 2.29
C SER A 21 -76.67 -3.45 2.18
N LEU A 22 -75.81 -4.23 1.49
CA LEU A 22 -75.84 -5.68 1.54
C LEU A 22 -75.91 -6.08 3.01
N PRO A 23 -76.93 -6.86 3.44
CA PRO A 23 -77.11 -7.18 4.83
C PRO A 23 -75.85 -7.83 5.40
N THR A 24 -75.12 -7.09 6.24
CA THR A 24 -73.82 -7.53 6.77
C THR A 24 -73.97 -8.65 7.79
N THR A 25 -75.18 -8.85 8.31
CA THR A 25 -75.52 -9.93 9.24
C THR A 25 -76.48 -10.92 8.60
N ALA A 26 -76.24 -12.21 8.83
CA ALA A 26 -77.05 -13.29 8.28
C ALA A 26 -78.55 -13.16 8.63
N LYS A 27 -78.86 -12.62 9.81
CA LYS A 27 -80.24 -12.36 10.25
C LYS A 27 -80.94 -11.32 9.36
N LYS A 28 -80.27 -10.21 9.06
CA LYS A 28 -80.80 -9.17 8.17
C LYS A 28 -80.91 -9.66 6.71
N PHE A 29 -80.00 -10.54 6.29
CA PHE A 29 -80.06 -11.16 4.96
C PHE A 29 -81.30 -12.04 4.79
N ARG A 30 -81.60 -12.89 5.78
CA ARG A 30 -82.78 -13.77 5.75
C ARG A 30 -84.11 -13.03 5.87
N GLN A 31 -84.10 -11.86 6.51
CA GLN A 31 -85.27 -11.00 6.66
C GLN A 31 -85.49 -10.07 5.45
N SER A 32 -84.62 -10.10 4.43
CA SER A 32 -84.87 -9.31 3.24
C SER A 32 -86.08 -9.90 2.48
N PRO A 33 -87.01 -9.06 2.00
CA PRO A 33 -88.20 -9.54 1.29
C PRO A 33 -87.86 -10.43 0.09
N GLU A 34 -86.76 -10.12 -0.60
CA GLU A 34 -86.26 -10.89 -1.75
C GLU A 34 -85.79 -12.29 -1.36
N ILE A 35 -85.03 -12.40 -0.27
CA ILE A 35 -84.51 -13.70 0.20
C ILE A 35 -85.63 -14.55 0.81
N GLN A 36 -86.58 -13.91 1.50
CA GLN A 36 -87.75 -14.61 2.02
C GLN A 36 -88.61 -15.17 0.87
N GLY A 37 -88.87 -14.38 -0.17
CA GLY A 37 -89.59 -14.83 -1.36
C GLY A 37 -88.88 -16.00 -2.06
N PHE A 38 -87.55 -15.96 -2.14
CA PHE A 38 -86.76 -17.08 -2.67
C PHE A 38 -86.91 -18.36 -1.85
N TYR A 39 -86.88 -18.28 -0.51
CA TYR A 39 -87.07 -19.45 0.34
C TYR A 39 -88.48 -20.05 0.21
N SER A 40 -89.52 -19.21 0.17
CA SER A 40 -90.89 -19.67 -0.09
C SER A 40 -91.00 -20.34 -1.47
N PHE A 41 -90.47 -19.72 -2.52
CA PHE A 41 -90.48 -20.29 -3.87
C PHE A 41 -89.81 -21.68 -3.93
N VAL A 42 -88.63 -21.84 -3.33
CA VAL A 42 -87.92 -23.13 -3.30
C VAL A 42 -88.71 -24.19 -2.54
N TYR A 43 -89.38 -23.81 -1.45
CA TYR A 43 -90.19 -24.72 -0.66
C TYR A 43 -91.47 -25.13 -1.40
N ASP A 44 -92.22 -24.15 -1.91
CA ASP A 44 -93.52 -24.34 -2.56
C ASP A 44 -93.41 -25.16 -3.86
N ASN A 45 -92.25 -25.10 -4.53
CA ASN A 45 -91.99 -25.85 -5.76
C ASN A 45 -91.17 -27.13 -5.54
N GLY A 46 -90.84 -27.50 -4.29
CA GLY A 46 -90.08 -28.73 -3.99
C GLY A 46 -88.63 -28.74 -4.47
N LEU A 47 -88.04 -27.58 -4.78
CA LEU A 47 -86.68 -27.44 -5.38
C LEU A 47 -85.54 -27.52 -4.34
N GLN A 48 -85.84 -27.99 -3.14
CA GLN A 48 -84.90 -27.97 -2.01
C GLN A 48 -83.64 -28.79 -2.29
N ARG A 49 -83.82 -29.97 -2.89
CA ARG A 49 -82.71 -30.87 -3.24
C ARG A 49 -81.83 -30.28 -4.33
N GLU A 50 -82.43 -29.81 -5.42
CA GLU A 50 -81.70 -29.20 -6.54
C GLU A 50 -80.95 -27.93 -6.09
N SER A 51 -81.60 -27.11 -5.27
CA SER A 51 -80.98 -25.91 -4.68
C SER A 51 -79.76 -26.28 -3.83
N TYR A 52 -79.85 -27.35 -3.04
CA TYR A 52 -78.71 -27.83 -2.25
C TYR A 52 -77.56 -28.36 -3.13
N GLU A 53 -77.88 -29.11 -4.18
CA GLU A 53 -76.89 -29.64 -5.13
C GLU A 53 -76.16 -28.49 -5.86
N ILE A 54 -76.90 -27.48 -6.33
CA ILE A 54 -76.34 -26.29 -6.99
C ILE A 54 -75.43 -25.51 -6.02
N LEU A 55 -75.90 -25.25 -4.79
CA LEU A 55 -75.09 -24.55 -3.78
C LEU A 55 -73.80 -25.31 -3.47
N THR A 56 -73.88 -26.63 -3.34
CA THR A 56 -72.72 -27.50 -3.08
C THR A 56 -71.74 -27.45 -4.25
N ALA A 57 -72.22 -27.53 -5.49
CA ALA A 57 -71.40 -27.42 -6.69
C ALA A 57 -70.67 -26.06 -6.76
N ILE A 58 -71.37 -24.94 -6.48
CA ILE A 58 -70.77 -23.60 -6.45
C ILE A 58 -69.70 -23.48 -5.35
N ILE A 59 -69.97 -24.00 -4.15
CA ILE A 59 -69.01 -23.98 -3.05
C ILE A 59 -67.75 -24.76 -3.42
N ASN A 60 -67.91 -25.95 -4.00
CA ASN A 60 -66.78 -26.80 -4.40
C ASN A 60 -65.97 -26.14 -5.53
N ALA A 61 -66.62 -25.58 -6.54
CA ALA A 61 -65.95 -24.83 -7.61
C ALA A 61 -65.16 -23.63 -7.07
N ARG A 62 -65.72 -22.89 -6.09
CA ARG A 62 -65.02 -21.78 -5.43
C ARG A 62 -63.82 -22.24 -4.60
N LYS A 63 -63.95 -23.37 -3.89
CA LYS A 63 -62.85 -23.97 -3.12
C LYS A 63 -61.73 -24.43 -4.05
N ALA A 64 -62.05 -25.08 -5.16
CA ALA A 64 -61.08 -25.49 -6.18
C ALA A 64 -60.32 -24.29 -6.74
N LYS A 65 -61.03 -23.23 -7.17
CA LYS A 65 -60.39 -21.99 -7.64
C LYS A 65 -59.46 -21.35 -6.60
N ARG A 66 -59.89 -21.27 -5.34
CA ARG A 66 -59.02 -20.74 -4.26
C ARG A 66 -57.81 -21.64 -4.01
N ALA A 67 -57.96 -22.95 -4.09
CA ALA A 67 -56.84 -23.88 -3.94
C ALA A 67 -55.82 -23.71 -5.07
N GLU A 68 -56.28 -23.53 -6.32
CA GLU A 68 -55.43 -23.21 -7.47
C GLU A 68 -54.69 -21.88 -7.29
N GLU A 69 -55.39 -20.82 -6.85
CA GLU A 69 -54.78 -19.52 -6.56
C GLU A 69 -53.72 -19.62 -5.45
N VAL A 70 -54.02 -20.33 -4.36
CA VAL A 70 -53.08 -20.54 -3.25
C VAL A 70 -51.88 -21.36 -3.72
N ALA A 71 -52.09 -22.41 -4.51
CA ALA A 71 -51.01 -23.23 -5.07
C ALA A 71 -50.14 -22.41 -6.03
N ALA A 72 -50.73 -21.56 -6.86
CA ALA A 72 -49.99 -20.65 -7.76
C ALA A 72 -49.15 -19.63 -6.96
N ILE A 73 -49.70 -19.06 -5.89
CA ILE A 73 -48.98 -18.15 -5.00
C ILE A 73 -47.81 -18.88 -4.30
N GLN A 74 -48.04 -20.10 -3.80
CA GLN A 74 -47.00 -20.91 -3.19
C GLN A 74 -45.90 -21.29 -4.19
N ALA A 75 -46.26 -21.69 -5.40
CA ALA A 75 -45.31 -21.98 -6.47
C ALA A 75 -44.49 -20.75 -6.86
N ALA A 76 -45.10 -19.57 -6.92
CA ALA A 76 -44.40 -18.31 -7.19
C ALA A 76 -43.43 -17.94 -6.05
N LEU A 77 -43.84 -18.10 -4.80
CA LEU A 77 -42.98 -17.87 -3.63
C LEU A 77 -41.80 -18.86 -3.59
N GLU A 78 -42.05 -20.14 -3.89
CA GLU A 78 -41.00 -21.14 -4.00
C GLU A 78 -40.02 -20.82 -5.13
N ALA A 79 -40.51 -20.47 -6.32
CA ALA A 79 -39.69 -20.07 -7.45
C ALA A 79 -38.82 -18.85 -7.11
N GLU A 80 -39.39 -17.83 -6.46
CA GLU A 80 -38.65 -16.66 -6.01
C GLU A 80 -37.57 -17.04 -4.97
N SER A 81 -37.89 -17.94 -4.04
CA SER A 81 -36.92 -18.41 -3.04
C SER A 81 -35.77 -19.21 -3.67
N ARG A 82 -36.05 -20.06 -4.67
CA ARG A 82 -35.04 -20.82 -5.42
C ARG A 82 -34.17 -19.88 -6.25
N ALA A 83 -34.75 -18.91 -6.94
CA ALA A 83 -34.00 -17.90 -7.69
C ALA A 83 -33.08 -17.08 -6.78
N LYS A 84 -33.54 -16.67 -5.59
CA LYS A 84 -32.71 -16.01 -4.58
C LYS A 84 -31.59 -16.91 -4.06
N ALA A 85 -31.86 -18.19 -3.84
CA ALA A 85 -30.85 -19.16 -3.40
C ALA A 85 -29.77 -19.37 -4.47
N GLU A 86 -30.16 -19.52 -5.74
CA GLU A 86 -29.23 -19.66 -6.87
C GLU A 86 -28.39 -18.40 -7.08
N ALA A 87 -29.00 -17.21 -7.01
CA ALA A 87 -28.26 -15.95 -7.11
C ALA A 87 -27.23 -15.81 -5.98
N LYS A 88 -27.59 -16.20 -4.75
CA LYS A 88 -26.66 -16.21 -3.61
C LYS A 88 -25.54 -17.23 -3.79
N ALA A 89 -25.84 -18.41 -4.36
CA ALA A 89 -24.84 -19.43 -4.65
C ALA A 89 -23.85 -18.95 -5.72
N LYS A 90 -24.34 -18.34 -6.81
CA LYS A 90 -23.50 -17.75 -7.88
C LYS A 90 -22.61 -16.63 -7.33
N ALA A 91 -23.17 -15.70 -6.56
CA ALA A 91 -22.40 -14.61 -5.94
C ALA A 91 -21.31 -15.15 -4.99
N LYS A 92 -21.60 -16.21 -4.22
CA LYS A 92 -20.61 -16.86 -3.35
C LYS A 92 -19.51 -17.57 -4.15
N ALA A 93 -19.86 -18.21 -5.26
CA ALA A 93 -18.88 -18.85 -6.15
C ALA A 93 -17.96 -17.82 -6.82
N GLU A 94 -18.52 -16.71 -7.32
CA GLU A 94 -17.77 -15.61 -7.92
C GLU A 94 -16.83 -14.96 -6.90
N ALA A 95 -17.29 -14.67 -5.68
CA ALA A 95 -16.45 -14.14 -4.62
C ALA A 95 -15.31 -15.10 -4.23
N LYS A 96 -15.56 -16.42 -4.26
CA LYS A 96 -14.52 -17.43 -4.00
C LYS A 96 -13.49 -17.46 -5.15
N ALA A 97 -13.94 -17.40 -6.40
CA ALA A 97 -13.07 -17.37 -7.57
C ALA A 97 -12.18 -16.12 -7.58
N LEU A 98 -12.74 -14.95 -7.26
CA LEU A 98 -11.97 -13.70 -7.17
C LEU A 98 -10.89 -13.76 -6.08
N ARG A 99 -11.21 -14.33 -4.91
CA ARG A 99 -10.23 -14.53 -3.82
C ARG A 99 -9.14 -15.54 -4.19
N GLU A 100 -9.46 -16.53 -5.00
CA GLU A 100 -8.50 -17.53 -5.48
C GLU A 100 -7.57 -16.92 -6.55
N ALA A 101 -8.10 -16.12 -7.47
CA ALA A 101 -7.32 -15.36 -8.43
C ALA A 101 -6.35 -14.38 -7.75
N GLU A 102 -6.79 -13.67 -6.70
CA GLU A 102 -5.91 -12.78 -5.91
C GLU A 102 -4.78 -13.56 -5.20
N ARG A 103 -5.09 -14.78 -4.70
CA ARG A 103 -4.08 -15.67 -4.12
C ARG A 103 -3.08 -16.19 -5.15
N GLN A 104 -3.52 -16.46 -6.38
CA GLN A 104 -2.62 -16.86 -7.47
C GLN A 104 -1.73 -15.69 -7.89
N ALA A 105 -2.29 -14.51 -8.10
CA ALA A 105 -1.52 -13.31 -8.45
C ALA A 105 -0.47 -12.96 -7.37
N SER A 106 -0.82 -13.08 -6.09
CA SER A 106 0.16 -12.85 -4.99
C SER A 106 1.26 -13.91 -4.93
N ARG A 107 0.97 -15.17 -5.28
CA ARG A 107 1.99 -16.23 -5.40
C ARG A 107 2.94 -15.96 -6.57
N GLU A 108 2.40 -15.58 -7.73
CA GLU A 108 3.19 -15.24 -8.91
C GLU A 108 4.08 -14.02 -8.66
N ALA A 109 3.53 -12.97 -8.05
CA ALA A 109 4.31 -11.80 -7.65
C ALA A 109 5.44 -12.16 -6.67
N ALA A 110 5.18 -13.05 -5.71
CA ALA A 110 6.21 -13.53 -4.77
C ALA A 110 7.30 -14.36 -5.46
N LEU A 111 6.95 -15.18 -6.45
CA LEU A 111 7.92 -15.93 -7.27
C LEU A 111 8.78 -14.99 -8.11
N HIS A 112 8.16 -13.99 -8.76
CA HIS A 112 8.88 -12.98 -9.53
C HIS A 112 9.85 -12.17 -8.66
N ALA A 113 9.42 -11.75 -7.46
CA ALA A 113 10.30 -11.07 -6.50
C ALA A 113 11.50 -11.92 -6.08
N LYS A 114 11.30 -13.23 -5.85
CA LYS A 114 12.40 -14.17 -5.55
C LYS A 114 13.37 -14.33 -6.73
N MET A 115 12.87 -14.32 -7.96
CA MET A 115 13.71 -14.38 -9.16
C MET A 115 14.58 -13.12 -9.31
N ILE A 116 14.00 -11.93 -9.12
CA ILE A 116 14.74 -10.67 -9.12
C ILE A 116 15.84 -10.68 -8.06
N GLU A 117 15.53 -11.15 -6.85
CA GLU A 117 16.51 -11.17 -5.76
C GLU A 117 17.67 -12.15 -6.04
N LYS A 118 17.37 -13.33 -6.59
CA LYS A 118 18.40 -14.27 -7.05
C LYS A 118 19.29 -13.65 -8.12
N GLU A 119 18.71 -12.94 -9.09
CA GLU A 119 19.46 -12.25 -10.14
C GLU A 119 20.34 -11.13 -9.57
N ARG A 120 19.84 -10.37 -8.60
CA ARG A 120 20.60 -9.34 -7.89
C ARG A 120 21.81 -9.91 -7.18
N ILE A 121 21.63 -11.00 -6.42
CA ILE A 121 22.70 -11.71 -5.72
C ILE A 121 23.72 -12.27 -6.73
N ALA A 122 23.28 -12.83 -7.86
CA ALA A 122 24.17 -13.33 -8.90
C ALA A 122 25.02 -12.20 -9.51
N LYS A 123 24.39 -11.07 -9.86
CA LYS A 123 25.08 -9.86 -10.36
C LYS A 123 26.08 -9.31 -9.33
N GLU A 124 25.73 -9.31 -8.04
CA GLU A 124 26.63 -8.86 -6.98
C GLU A 124 27.84 -9.78 -6.82
N LYS A 125 27.65 -11.11 -6.87
CA LYS A 125 28.76 -12.09 -6.84
C LYS A 125 29.71 -11.90 -8.03
N VAL A 126 29.19 -11.67 -9.23
CA VAL A 126 30.00 -11.38 -10.43
C VAL A 126 30.80 -10.10 -10.24
N ARG A 127 30.17 -9.01 -9.74
CA ARG A 127 30.86 -7.75 -9.43
C ARG A 127 31.94 -7.92 -8.36
N ALA A 128 31.69 -8.71 -7.31
CA ALA A 128 32.66 -9.00 -6.27
C ALA A 128 33.86 -9.77 -6.81
N LYS A 129 33.63 -10.79 -7.67
CA LYS A 129 34.69 -11.54 -8.33
C LYS A 129 35.54 -10.64 -9.25
N ALA A 130 34.90 -9.80 -10.06
CA ALA A 130 35.59 -8.84 -10.92
C ALA A 130 36.43 -7.82 -10.12
N LYS A 131 35.91 -7.32 -8.98
CA LYS A 131 36.67 -6.45 -8.08
C LYS A 131 37.90 -7.16 -7.49
N ALA A 132 37.74 -8.39 -7.01
CA ALA A 132 38.85 -9.18 -6.46
C ALA A 132 39.93 -9.47 -7.51
N GLU A 133 39.53 -9.74 -8.76
CA GLU A 133 40.45 -9.95 -9.87
C GLU A 133 41.19 -8.67 -10.26
N ALA A 134 40.48 -7.53 -10.33
CA ALA A 134 41.09 -6.22 -10.57
C ALA A 134 42.07 -5.82 -9.46
N GLU A 135 41.77 -6.13 -8.20
CA GLU A 135 42.68 -5.88 -7.08
C GLU A 135 43.94 -6.74 -7.15
N LYS A 136 43.80 -8.03 -7.50
CA LYS A 136 44.95 -8.92 -7.77
C LYS A 136 45.82 -8.40 -8.92
N ALA A 137 45.21 -7.89 -9.99
CA ALA A 137 45.95 -7.29 -11.11
C ALA A 137 46.74 -6.05 -10.66
N ARG A 138 46.10 -5.13 -9.92
CA ARG A 138 46.77 -3.94 -9.35
C ARG A 138 47.90 -4.30 -8.37
N ALA A 139 47.74 -5.37 -7.60
CA ALA A 139 48.78 -5.84 -6.68
C ALA A 139 50.00 -6.39 -7.45
N LYS A 140 49.78 -7.11 -8.56
CA LYS A 140 50.85 -7.58 -9.45
C LYS A 140 51.61 -6.40 -10.09
N GLU A 141 50.88 -5.43 -10.63
CA GLU A 141 51.46 -4.22 -11.25
C GLU A 141 52.34 -3.45 -10.24
N LYS A 142 51.84 -3.20 -9.03
CA LYS A 142 52.62 -2.56 -7.95
C LYS A 142 53.86 -3.36 -7.57
N ALA A 143 53.79 -4.70 -7.59
CA ALA A 143 54.94 -5.55 -7.27
C ALA A 143 56.02 -5.48 -8.37
N GLU A 144 55.62 -5.41 -9.64
CA GLU A 144 56.55 -5.20 -10.76
C GLU A 144 57.19 -3.81 -10.72
N ASP A 145 56.42 -2.76 -10.44
CA ASP A 145 56.93 -1.40 -10.25
C ASP A 145 57.98 -1.33 -9.13
N LEU A 146 57.74 -2.02 -8.02
CA LEU A 146 58.69 -2.09 -6.90
C LEU A 146 59.96 -2.85 -7.28
N LYS A 147 59.86 -3.94 -8.06
CA LYS A 147 61.02 -4.66 -8.58
C LYS A 147 61.84 -3.76 -9.52
N ALA A 148 61.17 -3.07 -10.45
CA ALA A 148 61.81 -2.12 -11.36
C ALA A 148 62.54 -1.00 -10.59
N LYS A 149 61.89 -0.42 -9.56
CA LYS A 149 62.52 0.58 -8.68
C LYS A 149 63.73 0.04 -7.93
N LYS A 150 63.68 -1.19 -7.40
CA LYS A 150 64.84 -1.82 -6.73
C LYS A 150 66.02 -2.01 -7.69
N ILE A 151 65.75 -2.45 -8.92
CA ILE A 151 66.78 -2.63 -9.96
C ILE A 151 67.40 -1.27 -10.33
N ALA A 152 66.58 -0.23 -10.52
CA ALA A 152 67.07 1.12 -10.81
C ALA A 152 67.93 1.68 -9.66
N PHE A 153 67.51 1.47 -8.40
CA PHE A 153 68.28 1.90 -7.23
C PHE A 153 69.61 1.16 -7.11
N ALA A 154 69.64 -0.16 -7.34
CA ALA A 154 70.86 -0.95 -7.35
C ALA A 154 71.84 -0.48 -8.44
N LYS A 155 71.34 -0.16 -9.64
CA LYS A 155 72.16 0.39 -10.74
C LYS A 155 72.76 1.75 -10.38
N LYS A 156 71.96 2.64 -9.79
CA LYS A 156 72.42 3.97 -9.33
C LYS A 156 73.43 3.87 -8.18
N ALA A 157 73.25 2.92 -7.28
CA ALA A 157 74.20 2.65 -6.19
C ALA A 157 75.53 2.10 -6.71
N ALA A 158 75.51 1.21 -7.72
CA ALA A 158 76.72 0.70 -8.36
C ALA A 158 77.50 1.81 -9.09
N GLU A 159 76.78 2.72 -9.76
CA GLU A 159 77.36 3.88 -10.43
C GLU A 159 77.97 4.88 -9.43
N ALA A 160 77.30 5.16 -8.32
CA ALA A 160 77.85 5.98 -7.23
C ALA A 160 79.10 5.33 -6.60
N LYS A 161 79.13 4.00 -6.47
CA LYS A 161 80.30 3.27 -5.95
C LYS A 161 81.50 3.36 -6.91
N LYS A 162 81.27 3.30 -8.22
CA LYS A 162 82.31 3.58 -9.25
C LYS A 162 82.82 5.02 -9.15
N LEU A 163 81.93 6.00 -8.99
CA LEU A 163 82.32 7.40 -8.85
C LEU A 163 83.11 7.69 -7.57
N ALA A 164 82.78 7.00 -6.47
CA ALA A 164 83.51 7.09 -5.21
C ALA A 164 84.91 6.44 -5.29
N MET A 165 85.07 5.37 -6.07
CA MET A 165 86.39 4.79 -6.35
C MET A 165 87.24 5.68 -7.27
N ALA A 166 86.63 6.36 -8.25
CA ALA A 166 87.32 7.36 -9.08
C ALA A 166 87.78 8.56 -8.25
N LYS A 167 86.93 9.09 -7.34
CA LYS A 167 87.32 10.17 -6.43
C LYS A 167 88.39 9.76 -5.41
N LYS A 168 88.47 8.48 -5.01
CA LYS A 168 89.60 7.97 -4.21
C LYS A 168 90.90 7.85 -5.01
N ALA A 169 90.83 7.63 -6.32
CA ALA A 169 92.02 7.69 -7.19
C ALA A 169 92.50 9.14 -7.39
N ASP A 170 91.59 10.11 -7.48
CA ASP A 170 91.94 11.54 -7.60
C ASP A 170 92.42 12.16 -6.27
N ALA A 171 91.92 11.68 -5.13
CA ALA A 171 92.41 12.11 -3.81
C ALA A 171 93.84 11.62 -3.51
N ILE A 172 94.31 10.53 -4.13
CA ILE A 172 95.70 10.08 -4.04
C ILE A 172 96.63 10.94 -4.92
N LYS A 173 96.14 11.56 -5.99
CA LYS A 173 96.91 12.55 -6.78
C LYS A 173 96.88 13.97 -6.18
N ALA A 174 95.80 14.36 -5.50
CA ALA A 174 95.70 15.68 -4.87
C ALA A 174 96.46 15.82 -3.54
N LYS A 175 96.84 14.72 -2.88
CA LYS A 175 97.63 14.74 -1.63
C LYS A 175 99.14 14.88 -1.84
N LYS A 176 99.61 15.02 -3.09
CA LYS A 176 101.03 15.22 -3.45
C LYS A 176 101.38 16.65 -3.92
N VAL A 177 100.43 17.60 -3.93
CA VAL A 177 100.65 18.99 -4.39
C VAL A 177 100.24 20.04 -3.34
N ALA A 178 99.85 19.61 -2.13
CA ALA A 178 99.43 20.50 -1.04
C ALA A 178 100.46 20.58 0.10
N GLU A 179 101.75 20.54 -0.24
CA GLU A 179 102.87 20.73 0.70
C GLU A 179 103.90 21.73 0.13
N ALA A 180 103.42 22.85 -0.45
CA ALA A 180 104.25 24.01 -0.76
C ALA A 180 103.37 25.23 -0.99
N LYS A 181 103.08 25.97 0.09
CA LYS A 181 102.79 27.43 0.15
C LYS A 181 102.10 27.74 1.49
N LYS A 182 102.87 27.52 2.56
CA LYS A 182 102.77 28.33 3.78
C LYS A 182 103.82 29.42 3.63
N THR A 183 103.41 30.69 3.52
CA THR A 183 104.04 31.88 4.11
C THR A 183 103.43 33.17 3.55
N ALA A 184 103.32 34.19 4.42
CA ALA A 184 102.86 35.57 4.24
C ALA A 184 101.33 35.79 4.43
N ALA A 185 100.87 35.98 5.68
CA ALA A 185 100.81 37.25 6.43
C ALA A 185 99.47 37.99 6.16
N ILE A 186 98.47 37.91 7.04
CA ILE A 186 98.30 38.60 8.35
C ILE A 186 97.96 40.09 8.22
N LYS A 187 96.82 40.44 8.87
CA LYS A 187 96.24 41.76 9.22
C LYS A 187 95.45 42.44 8.09
N THR A 188 94.18 42.81 8.26
CA THR A 188 93.52 43.53 9.36
C THR A 188 92.05 43.07 9.51
N LYS A 189 91.55 42.74 10.72
CA LYS A 189 90.76 43.61 11.64
C LYS A 189 89.51 44.20 10.97
N LYS A 190 88.31 44.27 11.54
CA LYS A 190 87.68 44.01 12.85
C LYS A 190 86.25 44.61 12.70
N ALA A 191 85.28 44.14 13.49
CA ALA A 191 83.87 44.59 13.57
C ALA A 191 82.94 43.93 12.52
N GLU A 192 81.72 43.51 12.82
CA GLU A 192 80.83 43.90 13.91
C GLU A 192 79.80 42.79 14.14
N GLU A 193 79.83 42.25 15.34
CA GLU A 193 78.82 41.39 15.94
C GLU A 193 77.82 42.33 16.64
N ALA A 194 76.62 42.52 16.07
CA ALA A 194 75.36 42.82 16.77
C ALA A 194 74.31 43.40 15.82
N LYS A 195 73.25 42.64 15.55
CA LYS A 195 71.85 43.10 15.70
C LYS A 195 70.90 41.90 15.62
N LYS A 196 70.54 41.45 16.81
CA LYS A 196 69.28 40.76 17.11
C LYS A 196 68.10 41.65 16.70
N ALA A 197 66.99 41.00 16.34
CA ALA A 197 65.59 41.35 16.58
C ALA A 197 64.70 41.49 15.32
N ALA A 198 63.53 40.84 15.41
CA ALA A 198 62.40 40.78 14.48
C ALA A 198 62.69 39.95 13.20
N ILE A 199 62.00 38.85 12.90
CA ILE A 199 60.55 38.68 12.89
C ILE A 199 60.20 37.24 13.29
N ALA A 200 59.57 37.10 14.45
CA ALA A 200 58.64 36.01 14.73
C ALA A 200 57.29 36.41 14.13
N LYS A 201 56.74 35.63 13.19
CA LYS A 201 55.29 35.38 13.04
C LYS A 201 54.97 34.52 11.83
N LYS A 202 54.02 33.60 12.04
CA LYS A 202 53.24 32.80 11.07
C LYS A 202 53.79 31.44 10.65
N ALA A 203 54.15 30.64 11.64
CA ALA A 203 53.88 29.20 11.63
C ALA A 203 52.84 28.91 12.73
N ALA A 204 51.56 29.22 12.49
CA ALA A 204 50.42 28.81 13.31
C ALA A 204 49.07 29.25 12.70
N GLU A 205 48.73 28.86 11.47
CA GLU A 205 47.34 29.02 10.98
C GLU A 205 47.03 28.12 9.77
N ALA A 206 46.90 26.80 10.01
CA ALA A 206 46.25 25.89 9.05
C ALA A 206 45.61 24.67 9.74
N LYS A 207 45.25 24.80 11.02
CA LYS A 207 44.59 23.73 11.79
C LYS A 207 43.43 24.25 12.62
N LYS A 208 42.65 25.16 12.04
CA LYS A 208 41.39 25.66 12.61
C LYS A 208 40.39 26.04 11.50
N LEU A 209 40.04 25.06 10.68
CA LEU A 209 38.82 25.08 9.85
C LEU A 209 38.22 23.66 9.86
N ALA A 210 38.11 23.13 11.07
CA ALA A 210 37.14 22.11 11.39
C ALA A 210 35.81 22.83 11.67
N MET A 211 34.76 22.33 11.03
CA MET A 211 33.46 22.14 11.65
C MET A 211 32.73 23.41 12.12
N ASP A 212 32.07 24.12 11.20
CA ASP A 212 30.90 24.96 11.55
C ASP A 212 29.95 25.22 10.35
N LYS A 213 29.64 24.19 9.56
CA LYS A 213 28.52 24.22 8.59
C LYS A 213 27.68 22.93 8.55
N LYS A 214 27.59 22.22 9.69
CA LYS A 214 26.74 21.02 9.82
C LYS A 214 25.85 21.03 11.08
N ALA A 215 25.56 22.20 11.64
CA ALA A 215 24.63 22.32 12.76
C ALA A 215 23.21 22.82 12.37
N ASP A 216 23.04 23.52 11.25
CA ASP A 216 21.73 24.11 10.91
C ASP A 216 20.82 23.24 10.03
N ALA A 217 21.30 22.09 9.53
CA ALA A 217 20.48 21.21 8.68
C ALA A 217 19.60 20.20 9.44
N ILE A 218 19.74 20.09 10.78
CA ILE A 218 19.06 19.04 11.56
C ILE A 218 17.79 19.57 12.27
N LYS A 219 17.63 20.89 12.45
CA LYS A 219 16.39 21.46 13.03
C LYS A 219 15.25 21.66 12.03
N ALA A 220 15.51 21.71 10.73
CA ALA A 220 14.46 21.88 9.71
C ALA A 220 13.71 20.59 9.34
N LYS A 221 14.28 19.40 9.60
CA LYS A 221 13.67 18.11 9.20
C LYS A 221 12.69 17.52 10.23
N LYS A 222 12.75 17.95 11.49
CA LYS A 222 11.82 17.51 12.54
C LYS A 222 10.50 18.29 12.61
N ALA A 223 10.38 19.44 11.93
CA ALA A 223 9.13 20.21 11.87
C ALA A 223 8.17 19.74 10.75
N ALA A 224 8.66 19.01 9.74
CA ALA A 224 7.85 18.52 8.62
C ALA A 224 7.10 17.20 8.93
N GLU A 225 7.55 16.45 9.93
CA GLU A 225 6.95 15.16 10.29
C GLU A 225 5.76 15.28 11.28
N ALA A 226 5.73 16.36 12.06
CA ALA A 226 4.63 16.64 13.00
C ALA A 226 3.33 17.12 12.32
N LYS A 227 3.40 17.70 11.11
CA LYS A 227 2.19 18.14 10.36
C LYS A 227 1.48 17.03 9.57
N LYS A 228 2.14 15.90 9.27
CA LYS A 228 1.49 14.75 8.60
C LYS A 228 0.69 13.86 9.56
N LEU A 229 1.00 13.86 10.85
CA LEU A 229 0.26 13.07 11.86
C LEU A 229 -1.03 13.74 12.36
N ALA A 230 -1.22 15.04 12.17
CA ALA A 230 -2.45 15.75 12.56
C ALA A 230 -3.59 15.61 11.53
N VAL A 231 -3.28 15.42 10.24
CA VAL A 231 -4.28 15.25 9.18
C VAL A 231 -4.89 13.83 9.20
N ALA A 232 -4.13 12.82 9.63
CA ALA A 232 -4.62 11.44 9.76
C ALA A 232 -5.63 11.25 10.92
N LYS A 233 -5.52 12.01 12.02
CA LYS A 233 -6.45 11.89 13.15
C LYS A 233 -7.80 12.58 12.92
N LYS A 234 -7.89 13.62 12.08
CA LYS A 234 -9.18 14.26 11.73
C LYS A 234 -10.03 13.43 10.74
N ALA A 235 -9.41 12.58 9.92
CA ALA A 235 -10.13 11.69 9.00
C ALA A 235 -10.81 10.48 9.70
N ALA A 236 -10.30 10.06 10.86
CA ALA A 236 -10.86 8.95 11.64
C ALA A 236 -12.13 9.34 12.44
N ALA A 237 -12.27 10.61 12.84
CA ALA A 237 -13.40 11.09 13.66
C ALA A 237 -14.70 11.34 12.87
N ILE A 238 -14.64 11.43 11.54
CA ILE A 238 -15.82 11.68 10.69
C ILE A 238 -16.55 10.37 10.32
N LYS A 239 -15.86 9.21 10.36
CA LYS A 239 -16.47 7.92 10.01
C LYS A 239 -17.27 7.26 11.14
N THR A 240 -17.07 7.64 12.41
CA THR A 240 -17.80 7.05 13.55
C THR A 240 -19.13 7.75 13.88
N LYS A 241 -19.38 8.97 13.36
CA LYS A 241 -20.68 9.67 13.56
C LYS A 241 -21.77 9.26 12.55
N LYS A 242 -21.42 8.64 11.41
CA LYS A 242 -22.41 8.14 10.43
C LYS A 242 -22.99 6.75 10.77
N ALA A 243 -22.34 5.98 11.65
CA ALA A 243 -22.79 4.63 12.02
C ALA A 243 -23.82 4.58 13.17
N LYS A 244 -24.05 5.69 13.89
CA LYS A 244 -24.96 5.71 15.06
C LYS A 244 -26.38 6.20 14.76
N LYS A 245 -26.69 6.60 13.51
CA LYS A 245 -27.99 7.15 13.12
C LYS A 245 -28.95 6.16 12.43
N THR A 246 -28.52 4.93 12.15
CA THR A 246 -29.31 3.94 11.41
C THR A 246 -29.86 2.79 12.26
N ASN A 247 -29.62 2.76 13.58
CA ASN A 247 -30.06 1.67 14.46
C ASN A 247 -31.12 2.09 15.51
N LYS A 248 -31.95 3.10 15.20
CA LYS A 248 -33.05 3.59 16.07
C LYS A 248 -34.42 3.61 15.36
N LYS A 249 -34.62 2.72 14.37
CA LYS A 249 -35.92 2.45 13.75
C LYS A 249 -35.99 0.97 13.37
N ARG A 250 -36.08 0.12 14.40
CA ARG A 250 -36.68 -1.21 14.35
C ARG A 250 -37.25 -1.48 15.73
#